data_AF-A0AB35XX56-F1
#
_entry.id   AF-A0AB35XX56-F1
#
_cell.length_a   1.000
_cell.length_b   1.000
_cell.length_c   1.000
_cell.angle_alpha   90.00
_cell.angle_beta   90.00
_cell.angle_gamma   90.00
#
_symmetry.space_group_name_H-M   'P 1'
#
loop_
_entity.id
_entity.type
_entity.pdbx_description
1 polymer ?
#
loop_
_entity_poly.entity_id
_entity_poly.type
_entity_poly.pdbx_seq_one_letter_code
_entity_poly.pdbx_strand_id
1 'polypeptide(L)'
;MMTEKYPTWLIGHVKEWAEKRLPTVILCSTTGNELLEVWYYGDLLTVKGEPQSYIIDSDEAPGLVTARDPESGEEFVIFDGGRHGYDNMFCDEHDPSELEHRPLKRYEIPASKLVLELGYSIDYEDEKENFEPDEADTVELINGERMPWEQAKRDGIDYIALYYVNEKGKPVQILDAELA
;
A
#
# COMPACT_ATOMS: atom_id res chain seq x y z
N MET A 1 -2.45 23.81 2.86
CA MET A 1 -1.86 23.05 1.74
C MET A 1 -1.51 21.70 2.31
N MET A 2 -2.12 20.61 1.85
CA MET A 2 -1.66 19.29 2.28
C MET A 2 -0.26 19.08 1.70
N THR A 3 0.69 19.00 2.62
CA THR A 3 2.02 18.42 2.48
C THR A 3 1.89 17.05 1.80
N GLU A 4 2.72 16.76 0.80
CA GLU A 4 2.91 15.47 0.10
C GLU A 4 1.86 14.36 0.38
N LYS A 5 0.99 14.09 -0.60
CA LYS A 5 -0.13 13.16 -0.46
C LYS A 5 0.30 11.72 -0.78
N TYR A 6 0.83 11.03 0.23
CA TYR A 6 1.12 9.59 0.23
C TYR A 6 0.87 9.01 1.64
N PRO A 7 0.52 7.73 1.81
CA PRO A 7 0.19 7.17 3.12
C PRO A 7 1.31 7.27 4.17
N THR A 8 0.93 7.41 5.43
CA THR A 8 1.88 7.60 6.53
C THR A 8 2.76 6.38 6.78
N TRP A 9 2.29 5.16 6.49
CA TRP A 9 3.09 3.94 6.62
C TRP A 9 4.29 3.89 5.66
N LEU A 10 4.31 4.75 4.62
CA LEU A 10 5.44 4.89 3.70
C LEU A 10 6.46 5.97 4.13
N ILE A 11 6.19 6.72 5.20
CA ILE A 11 7.12 7.76 5.68
C ILE A 11 8.47 7.12 6.01
N GLY A 12 9.55 7.74 5.50
CA GLY A 12 10.92 7.22 5.60
C GLY A 12 11.35 6.34 4.43
N HIS A 13 10.40 5.91 3.60
CA HIS A 13 10.65 5.03 2.44
C HIS A 13 10.25 5.65 1.10
N VAL A 14 10.01 6.96 1.07
CA VAL A 14 9.71 7.72 -0.16
C VAL A 14 10.97 8.43 -0.64
N LYS A 15 11.41 8.08 -1.85
CA LYS A 15 12.50 8.76 -2.56
C LYS A 15 12.04 10.03 -3.24
N GLU A 16 10.92 9.92 -3.94
CA GLU A 16 10.35 10.99 -4.76
C GLU A 16 8.83 10.81 -4.77
N TRP A 17 8.12 11.93 -4.71
CA TRP A 17 6.69 11.99 -4.87
C TRP A 17 6.36 13.02 -5.95
N ALA A 18 5.38 12.71 -6.79
CA ALA A 18 4.92 13.60 -7.84
C ALA A 18 3.39 13.71 -7.84
N GLU A 19 2.90 14.94 -7.81
CA GLU A 19 1.49 15.25 -8.02
C GLU A 19 1.11 15.02 -9.49
N LYS A 20 0.27 14.02 -9.73
CA LYS A 20 -0.32 13.68 -11.04
C LYS A 20 -1.80 13.34 -10.83
N ARG A 21 -2.48 12.89 -11.90
CA ARG A 21 -3.88 12.40 -11.82
C ARG A 21 -4.05 11.37 -10.69
N LEU A 22 -3.13 10.42 -10.60
CA LEU A 22 -2.91 9.58 -9.43
C LEU A 22 -1.52 9.94 -8.88
N PRO A 23 -1.40 10.41 -7.62
CA PRO A 23 -0.10 10.65 -7.01
C PRO A 23 0.86 9.47 -7.22
N THR A 24 2.06 9.77 -7.72
CA THR A 24 3.11 8.76 -7.95
C THR A 24 4.13 8.82 -6.83
N VAL A 25 4.51 7.66 -6.29
CA VAL A 25 5.56 7.53 -5.26
C VAL A 25 6.66 6.61 -5.78
N ILE A 26 7.92 7.01 -5.67
CA ILE A 26 9.08 6.13 -5.85
C ILE A 26 9.58 5.74 -4.47
N LEU A 27 9.79 4.44 -4.25
CA LEU A 27 10.23 3.92 -2.97
C LEU A 27 11.76 3.83 -2.87
N CYS A 28 12.27 3.96 -1.66
CA CYS A 28 13.66 3.61 -1.31
C CYS A 28 13.75 3.05 0.12
N SER A 29 14.85 2.39 0.42
CA SER A 29 15.25 2.04 1.79
C SER A 29 15.63 3.30 2.59
N THR A 30 15.79 3.17 3.91
CA THR A 30 16.25 4.28 4.77
C THR A 30 17.70 4.68 4.51
N THR A 31 18.49 3.82 3.84
CA THR A 31 19.82 4.15 3.34
C THR A 31 19.79 4.89 1.99
N GLY A 32 18.59 5.00 1.39
CA GLY A 32 18.36 5.66 0.10
C GLY A 32 18.53 4.74 -1.11
N ASN A 33 18.65 3.42 -0.92
CA ASN A 33 18.72 2.45 -2.01
C ASN A 33 17.35 2.31 -2.69
N GLU A 34 17.32 2.43 -4.02
CA GLU A 34 16.09 2.32 -4.83
C GLU A 34 15.90 0.92 -5.42
N LEU A 35 16.90 0.03 -5.35
CA LEU A 35 16.80 -1.34 -5.89
C LEU A 35 16.33 -2.28 -4.79
N LEU A 36 15.03 -2.59 -4.81
CA LEU A 36 14.35 -3.34 -3.76
C LEU A 36 13.82 -4.67 -4.31
N GLU A 37 13.97 -5.73 -3.52
CA GLU A 37 13.25 -6.99 -3.76
C GLU A 37 11.79 -6.83 -3.34
N VAL A 38 10.88 -7.50 -4.03
CA VAL A 38 9.46 -7.58 -3.66
C VAL A 38 9.20 -8.93 -2.99
N TRP A 39 8.55 -8.89 -1.84
CA TRP A 39 8.14 -10.06 -1.07
C TRP A 39 6.67 -9.95 -0.76
N TYR A 40 5.94 -11.05 -0.87
CA TYR A 40 4.48 -11.01 -0.76
C TYR A 40 3.88 -12.24 -0.09
N TYR A 41 2.73 -12.04 0.54
CA TYR A 41 1.73 -13.07 0.81
C TYR A 41 0.52 -12.83 -0.09
N GLY A 42 -0.12 -13.91 -0.53
CA GLY A 42 -1.21 -13.89 -1.50
C GLY A 42 -0.97 -14.90 -2.62
N ASP A 43 -1.86 -14.87 -3.61
CA ASP A 43 -1.77 -15.67 -4.82
C ASP A 43 -1.25 -14.87 -6.01
N LEU A 44 -0.93 -15.58 -7.11
CA LEU A 44 -0.50 -14.97 -8.36
C LEU A 44 -1.54 -15.19 -9.46
N LEU A 45 -2.15 -14.10 -9.91
CA LEU A 45 -3.04 -14.10 -11.05
C LEU A 45 -2.28 -13.83 -12.34
N THR A 46 -2.34 -14.78 -13.28
CA THR A 46 -1.76 -14.57 -14.62
C THR A 46 -2.83 -14.03 -15.56
N VAL A 47 -2.66 -12.79 -16.01
CA VAL A 47 -3.58 -12.13 -16.95
C VAL A 47 -3.06 -12.27 -18.38
N LYS A 48 -3.93 -12.68 -19.31
CA LYS A 48 -3.55 -12.90 -20.71
C LYS A 48 -3.11 -11.59 -21.36
N GLY A 49 -1.86 -11.54 -21.80
CA GLY A 49 -1.27 -10.38 -22.47
C GLY A 49 -0.38 -9.54 -21.56
N GLU A 50 -0.46 -9.75 -20.25
CA GLU A 50 0.42 -9.10 -19.30
C GLU A 50 1.77 -9.84 -19.21
N PRO A 51 2.89 -9.11 -19.08
CA PRO A 51 4.22 -9.71 -19.05
C PRO A 51 4.54 -10.38 -17.71
N GLN A 52 3.74 -10.13 -16.67
CA GLN A 52 4.02 -10.53 -15.31
C GLN A 52 2.69 -10.79 -14.55
N SER A 53 2.70 -11.71 -13.59
CA SER A 53 1.51 -12.04 -12.77
C SER A 53 1.21 -10.93 -11.75
N TYR A 54 -0.05 -10.82 -11.34
CA TYR A 54 -0.47 -9.87 -10.31
C TYR A 54 -0.50 -10.57 -8.96
N ILE A 55 -0.01 -9.89 -7.93
CA ILE A 55 -0.22 -10.26 -6.53
C ILE A 55 -1.67 -9.94 -6.21
N ILE A 56 -2.40 -10.94 -5.76
CA ILE A 56 -3.81 -10.83 -5.33
C ILE A 56 -3.96 -11.48 -3.96
N ASP A 57 -5.09 -11.21 -3.30
CA ASP A 57 -5.45 -11.90 -2.05
C ASP A 57 -5.49 -13.42 -2.26
N SER A 58 -5.24 -14.15 -1.17
CA SER A 58 -5.46 -15.60 -1.15
C SER A 58 -6.88 -15.90 -0.66
N ASP A 59 -7.30 -17.16 -0.76
CA ASP A 59 -8.54 -17.63 -0.13
C ASP A 59 -8.51 -17.55 1.41
N GLU A 60 -7.33 -17.45 2.02
CA GLU A 60 -7.12 -17.52 3.47
C GLU A 60 -7.06 -16.14 4.13
N ALA A 61 -6.41 -15.16 3.50
CA ALA A 61 -6.24 -13.83 4.05
C ALA A 61 -5.91 -12.80 2.95
N PRO A 62 -6.15 -11.50 3.23
CA PRO A 62 -5.74 -10.44 2.33
C PRO A 62 -4.23 -10.41 2.08
N GLY A 63 -3.86 -9.97 0.88
CA GLY A 63 -2.49 -9.88 0.41
C GLY A 63 -1.63 -8.95 1.25
N LEU A 64 -0.34 -9.25 1.33
CA LEU A 64 0.66 -8.40 1.99
C LEU A 64 1.83 -8.25 1.04
N VAL A 65 2.28 -7.02 0.82
CA VAL A 65 3.46 -6.73 -0.02
C VAL A 65 4.45 -5.90 0.78
N THR A 66 5.69 -6.38 0.78
CA THR A 66 6.83 -5.75 1.45
C THR A 66 7.98 -5.56 0.45
N ALA A 67 8.81 -4.56 0.71
CA ALA A 67 10.09 -4.38 0.07
C ALA A 67 11.19 -4.91 0.98
N ARG A 68 12.25 -5.45 0.37
CA ARG A 68 13.50 -5.74 1.06
C ARG A 68 14.67 -5.09 0.33
N ASP A 69 15.48 -4.34 1.06
CA ASP A 69 16.76 -3.84 0.56
C ASP A 69 17.79 -4.98 0.60
N PRO A 70 18.29 -5.47 -0.54
CA PRO A 70 19.22 -6.59 -0.57
C PRO A 70 20.61 -6.21 -0.02
N GLU A 71 20.95 -4.92 0.07
CA GLU A 71 22.24 -4.46 0.57
C GLU A 71 22.26 -4.37 2.10
N SER A 72 21.22 -3.76 2.69
CA SER A 72 21.13 -3.56 4.15
C SER A 72 20.37 -4.68 4.87
N GLY A 73 19.52 -5.41 4.17
CA GLY A 73 18.58 -6.37 4.75
C GLY A 73 17.35 -5.72 5.38
N GLU A 74 17.17 -4.40 5.24
CA GLU A 74 15.97 -3.71 5.71
C GLU A 74 14.72 -4.23 4.99
N GLU A 75 13.66 -4.44 5.76
CA GLU A 75 12.34 -4.83 5.27
C GLU A 75 11.31 -3.79 5.70
N PHE A 76 10.39 -3.42 4.81
CA PHE A 76 9.29 -2.51 5.12
C PHE A 76 8.04 -2.83 4.31
N VAL A 77 6.88 -2.51 4.87
CA VAL A 77 5.57 -2.75 4.23
C VAL A 77 5.33 -1.72 3.13
N ILE A 78 4.98 -2.20 1.94
CA ILE A 78 4.47 -1.37 0.85
C ILE A 78 2.95 -1.24 0.99
N PHE A 79 2.27 -2.37 1.15
CA PHE A 79 0.83 -2.46 1.23
C PHE A 79 0.41 -3.71 2.03
N ASP A 80 -0.56 -3.56 2.92
CA ASP A 80 -1.17 -4.65 3.68
C ASP A 80 -2.68 -4.60 3.43
N GLY A 81 -3.18 -5.49 2.58
CA GLY A 81 -4.57 -5.54 2.15
C GLY A 81 -5.57 -5.91 3.23
N GLY A 82 -5.12 -6.20 4.46
CA GLY A 82 -6.00 -6.37 5.62
C GLY A 82 -5.93 -5.21 6.62
N ARG A 83 -5.18 -4.14 6.29
CA ARG A 83 -4.96 -2.99 7.21
C ARG A 83 -4.96 -1.62 6.53
N HIS A 84 -4.61 -1.56 5.25
CA HIS A 84 -4.41 -0.31 4.53
C HIS A 84 -5.55 -0.06 3.53
N GLY A 85 -5.88 1.22 3.33
CA GLY A 85 -7.00 1.63 2.48
C GLY A 85 -8.29 1.84 3.26
N TYR A 86 -9.24 2.51 2.61
CA TYR A 86 -10.50 2.90 3.25
C TYR A 86 -11.30 1.68 3.75
N ASP A 87 -11.50 0.67 2.91
CA ASP A 87 -12.28 -0.51 3.28
C ASP A 87 -11.69 -1.21 4.51
N ASN A 88 -10.38 -1.45 4.54
CA ASN A 88 -9.75 -2.10 5.69
C ASN A 88 -9.70 -1.24 6.96
N MET A 89 -9.89 0.07 6.84
CA MET A 89 -9.95 0.97 7.97
C MET A 89 -11.36 1.08 8.54
N PHE A 90 -12.41 0.91 7.73
CA PHE A 90 -13.78 1.29 8.10
C PHE A 90 -14.89 0.30 7.73
N CYS A 91 -14.66 -0.62 6.79
CA CYS A 91 -15.68 -1.51 6.22
C CYS A 91 -15.41 -2.99 6.52
N ASP A 92 -14.17 -3.43 6.30
CA ASP A 92 -13.79 -4.85 6.30
C ASP A 92 -13.19 -5.27 7.64
N GLU A 93 -13.82 -6.25 8.28
CA GLU A 93 -13.31 -6.90 9.49
C GLU A 93 -12.48 -8.14 9.12
N HIS A 94 -11.28 -8.23 9.70
CA HIS A 94 -10.37 -9.37 9.55
C HIS A 94 -9.99 -9.95 10.91
N ASP A 95 -9.76 -11.25 11.00
CA ASP A 95 -9.19 -11.86 12.21
C ASP A 95 -7.71 -11.42 12.34
N PRO A 96 -7.32 -10.72 13.42
CA PRO A 96 -5.94 -10.29 13.61
C PRO A 96 -4.92 -11.45 13.55
N SER A 97 -5.32 -12.64 13.98
CA SER A 97 -4.45 -13.83 13.98
C SER A 97 -4.14 -14.34 12.57
N GLU A 98 -5.07 -14.16 11.62
CA GLU A 98 -4.86 -14.47 10.20
C GLU A 98 -3.88 -13.47 9.56
N LEU A 99 -3.89 -12.20 10.02
CA LEU A 99 -3.02 -11.16 9.48
C LEU A 99 -1.56 -11.23 10.00
N GLU A 100 -1.35 -11.66 11.25
CA GLU A 100 -0.04 -11.61 11.93
C GLU A 100 1.00 -12.63 11.41
N HIS A 101 0.58 -13.75 10.82
CA HIS A 101 1.46 -14.88 10.49
C HIS A 101 1.52 -15.24 9.01
N ARG A 102 1.22 -14.28 8.13
CA ARG A 102 1.25 -14.46 6.67
C ARG A 102 2.67 -14.77 6.15
N PRO A 103 2.96 -15.99 5.66
CA PRO A 103 4.29 -16.35 5.18
C PRO A 103 4.62 -15.65 3.87
N LEU A 104 5.67 -14.82 3.89
CA LEU A 104 6.14 -14.11 2.69
C LEU A 104 6.94 -15.03 1.76
N LYS A 105 6.70 -14.88 0.46
CA LYS A 105 7.46 -15.48 -0.64
C LYS A 105 8.08 -14.37 -1.48
N ARG A 106 9.28 -14.61 -1.97
CA ARG A 106 9.94 -13.63 -2.87
C ARG A 106 9.24 -13.64 -4.22
N TYR A 107 8.87 -12.46 -4.70
CA TYR A 107 8.38 -12.26 -6.04
C TYR A 107 9.53 -12.43 -7.05
N GLU A 108 9.33 -13.22 -8.11
CA GLU A 108 10.42 -13.68 -8.98
C GLU A 108 10.90 -12.62 -10.00
N ILE A 109 11.35 -11.47 -9.51
CA ILE A 109 12.02 -10.41 -10.28
C ILE A 109 13.38 -10.05 -9.64
N PRO A 110 14.30 -9.43 -10.38
CA PRO A 110 15.47 -8.79 -9.78
C PRO A 110 15.07 -7.64 -8.86
N ALA A 111 15.93 -7.29 -7.89
CA ALA A 111 15.77 -6.06 -7.13
C ALA A 111 15.66 -4.87 -8.10
N SER A 112 14.58 -4.11 -7.97
CA SER A 112 14.15 -3.15 -8.99
C SER A 112 13.66 -1.85 -8.33
N LYS A 113 13.64 -0.77 -9.12
CA LYS A 113 12.96 0.45 -8.71
C LYS A 113 11.46 0.19 -8.63
N LEU A 114 10.87 0.52 -7.49
CA LEU A 114 9.45 0.35 -7.21
C LEU A 114 8.72 1.70 -7.29
N VAL A 115 7.56 1.68 -7.93
CA VAL A 115 6.72 2.87 -8.17
C VAL A 115 5.30 2.54 -7.77
N LEU A 116 4.67 3.43 -7.01
CA LEU A 116 3.25 3.35 -6.65
C LEU A 116 2.45 4.40 -7.42
N GLU A 117 1.22 4.06 -7.76
CA GLU A 117 0.15 5.01 -8.03
C GLU A 117 -0.94 4.87 -6.96
N LEU A 118 -1.42 6.00 -6.46
CA LEU A 118 -2.37 6.05 -5.33
C LEU A 118 -3.64 6.78 -5.76
N GLY A 119 -4.81 6.28 -5.35
CA GLY A 119 -6.09 6.98 -5.50
C GLY A 119 -6.55 7.62 -4.21
N TYR A 120 -7.21 8.77 -4.37
CA TYR A 120 -7.76 9.57 -3.29
C TYR A 120 -9.01 10.32 -3.77
N SER A 121 -9.97 9.57 -4.28
CA SER A 121 -11.23 10.07 -4.84
C SER A 121 -12.35 10.14 -3.79
N ILE A 122 -12.17 9.50 -2.63
CA ILE A 122 -13.10 9.58 -1.49
C ILE A 122 -13.25 11.02 -1.02
N ASP A 123 -14.48 11.50 -0.96
CA ASP A 123 -14.81 12.79 -0.38
C ASP A 123 -15.02 12.64 1.14
N TYR A 124 -13.92 12.64 1.87
CA TYR A 124 -13.96 12.55 3.32
C TYR A 124 -14.69 13.70 4.01
N GLU A 125 -14.82 14.87 3.36
CA GLU A 125 -15.54 15.98 3.99
C GLU A 125 -17.06 15.76 3.93
N ASP A 126 -17.56 15.13 2.86
CA ASP A 126 -18.94 14.66 2.77
C ASP A 126 -19.20 13.44 3.68
N GLU A 127 -18.22 12.54 3.82
CA GLU A 127 -18.35 11.35 4.68
C GLU A 127 -18.13 11.64 6.18
N LYS A 128 -17.62 12.83 6.55
CA LYS A 128 -17.23 13.16 7.94
C LYS A 128 -18.35 12.96 8.96
N GLU A 129 -19.60 13.17 8.56
CA GLU A 129 -20.77 12.97 9.42
C GLU A 129 -20.93 11.51 9.87
N ASN A 130 -20.40 10.54 9.11
CA ASN A 130 -20.47 9.12 9.43
C ASN A 130 -19.38 8.63 10.39
N PHE A 131 -18.31 9.41 10.60
CA PHE A 131 -17.14 8.98 11.37
C PHE A 131 -17.09 9.48 12.81
N GLU A 132 -18.02 10.37 13.20
CA GLU A 132 -18.17 10.94 14.55
C GLU A 132 -16.82 11.24 15.26
N PRO A 133 -15.96 12.15 14.74
CA PRO A 133 -14.67 12.45 15.38
C PRO A 133 -14.84 12.94 16.84
N ASP A 134 -13.94 12.50 17.72
CA ASP A 134 -13.98 12.90 19.14
C ASP A 134 -13.37 14.28 19.42
N GLU A 135 -13.32 14.68 20.70
CA GLU A 135 -12.72 15.96 21.12
C GLU A 135 -11.24 16.12 20.74
N ALA A 136 -10.53 15.02 20.46
CA ALA A 136 -9.14 15.01 20.02
C ALA A 136 -8.99 14.98 18.49
N ASP A 137 -10.09 15.12 17.74
CA ASP A 137 -10.16 15.01 16.26
C ASP A 137 -9.61 13.67 15.76
N THR A 138 -9.94 12.60 16.49
CA THR A 138 -9.64 11.22 16.11
C THR A 138 -10.93 10.48 15.76
N VAL A 139 -10.81 9.49 14.88
CA VAL A 139 -11.90 8.58 14.47
C VAL A 139 -11.57 7.17 14.92
N GLU A 140 -12.61 6.39 15.20
CA GLU A 140 -12.48 4.96 15.50
C GLU A 140 -12.40 4.17 14.19
N LEU A 141 -11.43 3.28 14.10
CA LEU A 141 -11.29 2.33 13.00
C LEU A 141 -12.12 1.08 13.28
N ILE A 142 -12.36 0.27 12.25
CA ILE A 142 -13.14 -0.98 12.36
C ILE A 142 -12.54 -1.99 13.36
N ASN A 143 -11.22 -1.93 13.59
CA ASN A 143 -10.51 -2.77 14.56
C ASN A 143 -10.58 -2.22 16.02
N GLY A 144 -11.28 -1.11 16.26
CA GLY A 144 -11.42 -0.45 17.56
C GLY A 144 -10.25 0.45 17.97
N GLU A 145 -9.20 0.56 17.16
CA GLU A 145 -8.14 1.56 17.37
C GLU A 145 -8.63 2.96 16.99
N ARG A 146 -7.93 4.00 17.47
CA ARG A 146 -8.23 5.39 17.11
C ARG A 146 -7.11 6.01 16.30
N MET A 147 -7.49 6.77 15.27
CA MET A 147 -6.57 7.43 14.35
C MET A 147 -6.91 8.92 14.21
N PRO A 148 -5.93 9.84 14.18
CA PRO A 148 -6.18 11.24 13.87
C PRO A 148 -6.91 11.40 12.52
N TRP A 149 -7.90 12.30 12.45
CA TRP A 149 -8.72 12.48 11.25
C TRP A 149 -7.91 12.80 10.00
N GLU A 150 -6.92 13.69 10.10
CA GLU A 150 -6.04 14.01 8.97
C GLU A 150 -5.16 12.82 8.55
N GLN A 151 -4.82 11.92 9.46
CA GLN A 151 -4.14 10.68 9.12
C GLN A 151 -5.11 9.70 8.45
N ALA A 152 -6.34 9.59 8.95
CA ALA A 152 -7.36 8.74 8.34
C ALA A 152 -7.59 9.08 6.86
N LYS A 153 -7.71 10.37 6.53
CA LYS A 153 -7.82 10.86 5.15
C LYS A 153 -6.59 10.58 4.28
N ARG A 154 -5.43 10.47 4.90
CA ARG A 154 -4.13 10.26 4.23
C ARG A 154 -3.84 8.77 3.97
N ASP A 155 -4.28 7.92 4.89
CA ASP A 155 -4.04 6.48 4.90
C ASP A 155 -5.18 5.71 4.23
N GLY A 156 -6.41 6.23 4.28
CA GLY A 156 -7.57 5.66 3.59
C GLY A 156 -7.61 6.07 2.12
N ILE A 157 -6.64 5.57 1.36
CA ILE A 157 -6.69 5.57 -0.10
C ILE A 157 -7.82 4.64 -0.60
N ASP A 158 -8.40 4.96 -1.75
CA ASP A 158 -9.37 4.09 -2.45
C ASP A 158 -8.72 3.19 -3.51
N TYR A 159 -7.42 3.39 -3.76
CA TYR A 159 -6.73 2.66 -4.81
C TYR A 159 -5.23 2.64 -4.58
N ILE A 160 -4.61 1.50 -4.88
CA ILE A 160 -3.16 1.38 -4.99
C ILE A 160 -2.77 0.45 -6.14
N ALA A 161 -1.79 0.89 -6.92
CA ALA A 161 -1.08 0.06 -7.87
C ALA A 161 0.41 0.06 -7.57
N LEU A 162 1.05 -1.11 -7.71
CA LEU A 162 2.50 -1.27 -7.60
C LEU A 162 3.09 -1.69 -8.94
N TYR A 163 4.17 -1.00 -9.31
CA TYR A 163 4.97 -1.28 -10.48
C TYR A 163 6.42 -1.51 -10.09
N TYR A 164 7.10 -2.41 -10.80
CA TYR A 164 8.55 -2.42 -10.85
C TYR A 164 9.03 -1.88 -12.21
N VAL A 165 10.20 -1.26 -12.23
CA VAL A 165 10.86 -0.85 -13.48
C VAL A 165 11.73 -2.00 -13.98
N ASN A 166 11.39 -2.58 -15.12
CA ASN A 166 12.14 -3.70 -15.70
C ASN A 166 13.48 -3.25 -16.32
N GLU A 167 14.28 -4.22 -16.78
CA GLU A 167 15.60 -3.99 -17.41
C GLU A 167 15.58 -3.04 -18.62
N LYS A 168 14.40 -2.85 -19.25
CA LYS A 168 14.22 -1.92 -20.38
C LYS A 168 13.81 -0.51 -19.93
N GLY A 169 13.80 -0.24 -18.63
CA GLY A 169 13.35 1.02 -18.05
C GLY A 169 11.84 1.23 -18.13
N LYS A 170 11.05 0.17 -18.36
CA LYS A 170 9.59 0.26 -18.46
C LYS A 170 8.92 -0.16 -17.15
N PRO A 171 7.93 0.60 -16.65
CA PRO A 171 7.11 0.14 -15.54
C PRO A 171 6.29 -1.07 -15.97
N VAL A 172 6.22 -2.07 -15.10
CA VAL A 172 5.40 -3.28 -15.23
C VAL A 172 4.61 -3.42 -13.96
N GLN A 173 3.29 -3.46 -14.07
CA GLN A 173 2.39 -3.57 -12.92
C GLN A 173 2.40 -4.99 -12.37
N ILE A 174 2.34 -5.09 -11.05
CA ILE A 174 2.33 -6.37 -10.32
C ILE A 174 1.31 -6.39 -9.17
N LEU A 175 0.65 -5.27 -8.88
CA LEU A 175 -0.48 -5.18 -7.95
C LEU A 175 -1.43 -4.09 -8.45
N ASP A 176 -2.71 -4.34 -8.29
CA ASP A 176 -3.82 -3.45 -8.62
C ASP A 176 -4.94 -3.73 -7.63
N ALA A 177 -5.22 -2.79 -6.72
CA ALA A 177 -6.21 -2.98 -5.66
C ALA A 177 -7.11 -1.74 -5.54
N GLU A 178 -8.42 -1.97 -5.66
CA GLU A 178 -9.49 -1.04 -5.28
C GLU A 178 -9.82 -1.25 -3.79
N LEU A 179 -10.08 -0.15 -3.07
CA LEU A 179 -10.14 -0.10 -1.61
C LEU A 179 -11.32 0.74 -1.08
N ALA A 180 -12.28 1.09 -1.95
CA ALA A 180 -13.55 1.76 -1.63
C ALA A 180 -14.57 1.63 -2.78
#